data_AF-A0A7C7Y399-F1
#
_entry.id   AF-A0A7C7Y399-F1
#
_cell.length_a   1.000
_cell.length_b   1.000
_cell.length_c   1.000
_cell.angle_alpha   90.00
_cell.angle_beta   90.00
_cell.angle_gamma   90.00
#
_symmetry.space_group_name_H-M   'P 1'
#
loop_
_entity.id
_entity.type
_entity.pdbx_description
1 polymer ?
#
loop_
_entity_poly.entity_id
_entity_poly.type
_entity_poly.pdbx_seq_one_letter_code
_entity_poly.pdbx_strand_id
1 'polypeptide(L)'
;MLHVMTTSRTLLKTLVLLSAVLVSNVHAAEGTSTPVQLALWNPVQIFDSEQSVTGFRYSLLWGVNKDVVGLDLSTAASSANGDMIGVQWAVVLNQVKGSVSGLQSSVVANQAEGGFFGLQLSAVNIVYGDMSGIQLSGMGARNREGHTRGIQVGAITSIAEDSTGLQVSSSGNVMKRGRGLQVVGGFNAAESITGAQIAGLLNVVDGGETMGIQGAGVANYADDLIGAQVASLANIAGNMTGFQFSSIFNVAKDVKGVQISGLLNIANDTKGLQLGLLNFNKNGFLPFFPRLLFNIGL
;
A
#
# COMPACT_ATOMS: atom_id res chain seq x y z
N MET A 1 8.67 -36.32 16.55
CA MET A 1 8.93 -35.45 17.73
C MET A 1 10.26 -34.70 17.61
N LEU A 2 11.38 -35.36 17.24
CA LEU A 2 12.69 -34.70 17.07
C LEU A 2 12.70 -33.57 16.02
N HIS A 3 11.99 -33.76 14.89
CA HIS A 3 11.96 -32.80 13.77
C HIS A 3 11.28 -31.47 14.13
N VAL A 4 10.23 -31.50 14.96
CA VAL A 4 9.52 -30.30 15.44
C VAL A 4 10.39 -29.49 16.41
N MET A 5 11.18 -30.17 17.25
CA MET A 5 12.08 -29.50 18.20
C MET A 5 13.27 -28.83 17.52
N THR A 6 13.80 -29.41 16.43
CA THR A 6 14.86 -28.78 15.63
C THR A 6 14.35 -27.52 14.91
N THR A 7 13.15 -27.56 14.32
CA THR A 7 12.58 -26.39 13.64
C THR A 7 12.31 -25.23 14.61
N SER A 8 11.81 -25.53 15.81
CA SER A 8 11.58 -24.53 16.86
C SER A 8 12.88 -23.85 17.33
N ARG A 9 13.96 -24.63 17.51
CA ARG A 9 15.27 -24.09 17.92
C ARG A 9 15.89 -23.21 16.83
N THR A 10 15.71 -23.57 15.56
CA THR A 10 16.18 -22.76 14.44
C THR A 10 15.38 -21.46 14.34
N LEU A 11 14.05 -21.52 14.47
CA LEU A 11 13.18 -20.34 14.46
C LEU A 11 13.55 -19.34 15.57
N LEU A 12 13.77 -19.85 16.79
CA LEU A 12 14.18 -19.04 17.94
C LEU A 12 15.53 -18.36 17.71
N LYS A 13 16.52 -19.09 17.15
CA LYS A 13 17.82 -18.52 16.81
C LYS A 13 17.71 -17.45 15.73
N THR A 14 16.87 -17.65 14.71
CA THR A 14 16.64 -16.66 13.65
C THR A 14 15.97 -15.41 14.20
N LEU A 15 14.98 -15.54 15.09
CA LEU A 15 14.34 -14.41 15.77
C LEU A 15 15.32 -13.63 16.65
N VAL A 16 16.16 -14.33 17.41
CA VAL A 16 17.22 -13.70 18.23
C VAL A 16 18.23 -12.98 17.35
N LEU A 17 18.67 -13.57 16.23
CA LEU A 17 19.59 -12.92 15.30
C LEU A 17 18.96 -11.68 14.64
N LEU A 18 17.70 -11.76 14.22
CA LEU A 18 16.98 -10.61 13.67
C LEU A 18 16.88 -9.48 14.69
N SER A 19 16.58 -9.80 15.95
CA SER A 19 16.56 -8.80 17.02
C SER A 19 17.94 -8.18 17.25
N ALA A 20 19.02 -8.97 17.20
CA ALA A 20 20.38 -8.46 17.37
C ALA A 20 20.81 -7.52 16.23
N VAL A 21 20.39 -7.81 14.98
CA VAL A 21 20.65 -6.94 13.81
C VAL A 21 19.81 -5.66 13.87
N LEU A 22 18.58 -5.71 14.41
CA LEU A 22 17.75 -4.52 14.63
C LEU A 22 18.32 -3.59 15.72
N VAL A 23 19.07 -4.14 16.69
CA VAL A 23 19.67 -3.39 17.80
C VAL A 23 21.01 -2.73 17.43
N SER A 24 21.72 -3.18 16.39
CA SER A 24 23.07 -2.68 16.09
C SER A 24 23.16 -1.25 15.53
N ASN A 25 22.03 -0.57 15.31
CA ASN A 25 21.98 0.82 14.80
C ASN A 25 21.36 1.82 15.81
N VAL A 26 21.20 1.42 17.08
CA VAL A 26 20.53 2.24 18.09
C VAL A 26 21.44 3.36 18.60
N HIS A 27 21.06 4.61 18.33
CA HIS A 27 21.52 5.75 19.10
C HIS A 27 20.90 5.63 20.51
N ALA A 28 21.75 5.57 21.54
CA ALA A 28 21.30 5.44 22.92
C ALA A 28 20.44 6.66 23.30
N ALA A 29 19.20 6.40 23.74
CA ALA A 29 18.36 7.44 24.31
C ALA A 29 18.99 7.95 25.61
N GLU A 30 19.28 9.25 25.69
CA GLU A 30 19.68 9.91 26.93
C GLU A 30 18.49 9.87 27.92
N GLY A 31 18.66 9.07 28.97
CA GLY A 31 17.69 8.87 30.05
C GLY A 31 18.07 7.68 30.92
N THR A 32 17.62 7.65 32.17
CA THR A 32 17.73 6.44 33.01
C THR A 32 16.90 5.35 32.36
N SER A 33 17.56 4.26 31.93
CA SER A 33 16.90 3.11 31.32
C SER A 33 16.88 1.93 32.28
N THR A 34 15.81 1.14 32.23
CA THR A 34 15.65 -0.05 33.05
C THR A 34 15.71 -1.31 32.18
N PRO A 35 16.35 -2.40 32.65
CA PRO A 35 16.51 -3.61 31.86
C PRO A 35 15.25 -4.47 31.79
N VAL A 36 14.36 -4.32 32.78
CA VAL A 36 13.11 -5.06 32.90
C VAL A 36 11.99 -4.11 33.33
N GLN A 37 10.82 -4.21 32.71
CA GLN A 37 9.62 -3.47 33.09
C GLN A 37 8.41 -4.41 33.21
N LEU A 38 7.68 -4.29 34.32
CA LEU A 38 6.41 -4.99 34.54
C LEU A 38 5.32 -3.96 34.83
N ALA A 39 4.22 -4.04 34.10
CA ALA A 39 3.06 -3.17 34.26
C ALA A 39 1.79 -3.99 34.45
N LEU A 40 0.95 -3.59 35.41
CA LEU A 40 -0.43 -4.09 35.47
C LEU A 40 -1.30 -3.30 34.49
N TRP A 41 -1.29 -1.98 34.63
CA TRP A 41 -1.95 -0.97 33.81
C TRP A 41 -1.28 0.37 34.13
N ASN A 42 -1.18 1.32 33.21
CA ASN A 42 -0.62 2.64 33.53
C ASN A 42 -1.58 3.40 34.47
N PRO A 43 -1.13 3.94 35.63
CA PRO A 43 0.26 4.10 36.08
C PRO A 43 0.80 3.04 37.07
N VAL A 44 0.11 1.93 37.33
CA VAL A 44 0.60 0.84 38.20
C VAL A 44 1.62 -0.03 37.45
N GLN A 45 2.89 0.34 37.57
CA GLN A 45 4.06 -0.31 36.98
C GLN A 45 5.31 -0.12 37.84
N ILE A 46 6.32 -0.98 37.71
CA ILE A 46 7.51 -0.97 38.59
C ILE A 46 8.46 0.21 38.32
N PHE A 47 8.43 0.78 37.12
CA PHE A 47 9.12 2.01 36.75
C PHE A 47 8.15 2.97 36.04
N ASP A 48 8.35 4.27 36.28
CA ASP A 48 7.50 5.35 35.75
C ASP A 48 7.44 5.36 34.21
N SER A 49 6.37 5.91 33.64
CA SER A 49 6.18 6.01 32.19
C SER A 49 7.18 6.91 31.49
N GLU A 50 7.86 7.79 32.23
CA GLU A 50 8.94 8.61 31.68
C GLU A 50 10.29 7.86 31.56
N GLN A 51 10.40 6.65 32.14
CA GLN A 51 11.61 5.82 32.04
C GLN A 51 11.61 5.03 30.74
N SER A 52 12.78 4.95 30.10
CA SER A 52 12.99 4.11 28.92
C SER A 52 13.33 2.67 29.33
N VAL A 53 12.97 1.68 28.52
CA VAL A 53 13.25 0.26 28.78
C VAL A 53 14.23 -0.26 27.74
N THR A 54 15.36 -0.83 28.18
CA THR A 54 16.33 -1.50 27.30
C THR A 54 16.48 -2.94 27.73
N GLY A 55 15.66 -3.83 27.17
CA GLY A 55 15.63 -5.24 27.52
C GLY A 55 14.24 -5.86 27.35
N PHE A 56 13.57 -6.16 28.47
CA PHE A 56 12.29 -6.86 28.46
C PHE A 56 11.18 -6.05 29.13
N ARG A 57 10.03 -5.92 28.47
CA ARG A 57 8.83 -5.33 29.04
C ARG A 57 7.65 -6.30 28.93
N TYR A 58 6.92 -6.47 30.03
CA TYR A 58 5.64 -7.16 30.05
C TYR A 58 4.55 -6.29 30.65
N SER A 59 3.41 -6.18 29.97
CA SER A 59 2.23 -5.43 30.46
C SER A 59 0.98 -6.31 30.49
N LEU A 60 0.30 -6.41 31.64
CA LEU A 60 -0.93 -7.22 31.73
C LEU A 60 -2.11 -6.56 30.98
N LEU A 61 -2.41 -5.29 31.25
CA LEU A 61 -3.49 -4.58 30.59
C LEU A 61 -2.95 -3.47 29.70
N TRP A 62 -2.11 -2.60 30.25
CA TRP A 62 -1.57 -1.46 29.51
C TRP A 62 -0.27 -0.97 30.13
N GLY A 63 0.84 -1.05 29.40
CA GLY A 63 2.09 -0.40 29.81
C GLY A 63 2.35 0.88 29.01
N VAL A 64 3.03 1.85 29.64
CA VAL A 64 3.49 3.07 28.99
C VAL A 64 4.92 3.32 29.44
N ASN A 65 5.83 3.53 28.50
CA ASN A 65 7.21 3.95 28.75
C ASN A 65 7.65 4.97 27.69
N LYS A 66 8.76 5.68 27.93
CA LYS A 66 9.29 6.66 26.99
C LYS A 66 9.78 5.96 25.72
N ASP A 67 10.96 5.35 25.76
CA ASP A 67 11.49 4.53 24.67
C ASP A 67 11.51 3.06 25.08
N VAL A 68 11.37 2.16 24.11
CA VAL A 68 11.51 0.72 24.35
C VAL A 68 12.45 0.12 23.32
N VAL A 69 13.56 -0.44 23.78
CA VAL A 69 14.55 -1.16 22.97
C VAL A 69 14.61 -2.60 23.46
N GLY A 70 14.13 -3.55 22.66
CA GLY A 70 14.15 -4.98 22.98
C GLY A 70 12.82 -5.68 22.73
N LEU A 71 12.34 -6.43 23.73
CA LEU A 71 11.13 -7.25 23.66
C LEU A 71 10.01 -6.66 24.52
N ASP A 72 8.94 -6.20 23.89
CA ASP A 72 7.74 -5.65 24.54
C ASP A 72 6.53 -6.55 24.27
N LEU A 73 6.05 -7.23 25.31
CA LEU A 73 4.92 -8.15 25.25
C LEU A 73 3.78 -7.65 26.13
N SER A 74 2.58 -7.50 25.57
CA SER A 74 1.43 -7.02 26.34
C SER A 74 0.18 -7.87 26.10
N THR A 75 -0.50 -8.30 27.16
CA THR A 75 -1.72 -9.12 26.98
C THR A 75 -2.93 -8.33 26.51
N ALA A 76 -2.90 -6.99 26.56
CA ALA A 76 -3.92 -6.16 25.92
C ALA A 76 -3.33 -4.99 25.13
N ALA A 77 -2.65 -4.03 25.76
CA ALA A 77 -2.12 -2.86 25.06
C ALA A 77 -0.69 -2.49 25.47
N SER A 78 0.07 -1.96 24.52
CA SER A 78 1.36 -1.30 24.75
C SER A 78 1.38 0.09 24.15
N SER A 79 1.93 1.06 24.90
CA SER A 79 2.27 2.38 24.39
C SER A 79 3.74 2.72 24.63
N ALA A 80 4.36 3.39 23.66
CA ALA A 80 5.65 4.06 23.80
C ALA A 80 5.49 5.55 23.41
N ASN A 81 5.92 6.46 24.28
CA ASN A 81 5.84 7.91 24.04
C ASN A 81 6.93 8.43 23.09
N GLY A 82 8.04 7.71 22.97
CA GLY A 82 9.13 7.91 22.04
C GLY A 82 9.23 6.74 21.07
N ASP A 83 10.43 6.18 20.91
CA ASP A 83 10.70 5.18 19.87
C ASP A 83 10.57 3.74 20.39
N MET A 84 10.24 2.82 19.47
CA MET A 84 10.24 1.38 19.70
C MET A 84 11.20 0.68 18.74
N ILE A 85 12.21 -0.01 19.27
CA ILE A 85 13.20 -0.76 18.49
C ILE A 85 13.22 -2.22 18.95
N GLY A 86 12.93 -3.16 18.06
CA GLY A 86 12.90 -4.59 18.37
C GLY A 86 11.55 -5.25 18.07
N VAL A 87 10.98 -5.96 19.05
CA VAL A 87 9.72 -6.71 18.89
C VAL A 87 8.66 -6.16 19.85
N GLN A 88 7.54 -5.70 19.29
CA GLN A 88 6.40 -5.21 20.04
C GLN A 88 5.15 -6.05 19.70
N TRP A 89 4.58 -6.69 20.72
CA TRP A 89 3.39 -7.51 20.58
C TRP A 89 2.31 -7.14 21.60
N ALA A 90 1.07 -7.00 21.14
CA ALA A 90 -0.09 -6.84 22.01
C ALA A 90 -1.33 -7.52 21.45
N VAL A 91 -2.28 -7.95 22.28
CA VAL A 91 -3.54 -8.50 21.74
C VAL A 91 -4.36 -7.42 21.04
N VAL A 92 -4.54 -6.27 21.67
CA VAL A 92 -5.44 -5.21 21.16
C VAL A 92 -4.64 -4.16 20.39
N LEU A 93 -3.80 -3.39 21.08
CA LEU A 93 -3.23 -2.17 20.55
C LEU A 93 -1.73 -2.08 20.84
N ASN A 94 -0.94 -1.82 19.81
CA ASN A 94 0.36 -1.19 19.98
C ASN A 94 0.30 0.25 19.47
N GLN A 95 0.74 1.20 20.28
CA GLN A 95 0.86 2.60 19.92
C GLN A 95 2.29 3.08 20.18
N VAL A 96 2.89 3.74 19.20
CA VAL A 96 4.22 4.36 19.32
C VAL A 96 4.11 5.77 18.77
N LYS A 97 4.33 6.78 19.60
CA LYS A 97 4.28 8.19 19.19
C LYS A 97 5.52 8.58 18.39
N GLY A 98 6.66 7.95 18.66
CA GLY A 98 7.86 8.06 17.84
C GLY A 98 7.85 7.08 16.68
N SER A 99 9.04 6.63 16.31
CA SER A 99 9.28 5.71 15.21
C SER A 99 9.38 4.26 15.70
N VAL A 100 9.05 3.33 14.81
CA VAL A 100 9.18 1.90 15.05
C VAL A 100 10.23 1.31 14.11
N SER A 101 11.23 0.63 14.67
CA SER A 101 12.22 -0.16 13.91
C SER A 101 12.19 -1.61 14.36
N GLY A 102 11.53 -2.48 13.58
CA GLY A 102 11.47 -3.92 13.85
C GLY A 102 10.13 -4.58 13.54
N LEU A 103 9.67 -5.46 14.43
CA LEU A 103 8.39 -6.17 14.33
C LEU A 103 7.36 -5.52 15.25
N GLN A 104 6.24 -5.09 14.69
CA GLN A 104 5.10 -4.60 15.46
C GLN A 104 3.86 -5.41 15.10
N SER A 105 3.30 -6.12 16.09
CA SER A 105 2.22 -7.08 15.85
C SER A 105 1.10 -6.98 16.89
N SER A 106 -0.15 -6.97 16.42
CA SER A 106 -1.31 -7.11 17.28
C SER A 106 -2.46 -7.85 16.59
N VAL A 107 -3.54 -8.14 17.31
CA VAL A 107 -4.76 -8.67 16.67
C VAL A 107 -5.57 -7.54 16.07
N VAL A 108 -5.72 -6.42 16.79
CA VAL A 108 -6.64 -5.34 16.37
C VAL A 108 -5.90 -4.23 15.64
N ALA A 109 -5.01 -3.49 16.31
CA ALA A 109 -4.39 -2.32 15.70
C ALA A 109 -2.93 -2.09 16.10
N ASN A 110 -2.14 -1.64 15.13
CA ASN A 110 -0.83 -1.06 15.36
C ASN A 110 -0.81 0.37 14.83
N GLN A 111 -0.22 1.27 15.61
CA GLN A 111 -0.06 2.68 15.27
C GLN A 111 1.40 3.11 15.51
N ALA A 112 2.01 3.72 14.49
CA ALA A 112 3.23 4.50 14.62
C ALA A 112 2.97 5.94 14.13
N GLU A 113 3.13 6.93 14.99
CA GLU A 113 2.96 8.35 14.60
C GLU A 113 4.22 8.88 13.88
N GLY A 114 5.39 8.35 14.20
CA GLY A 114 6.63 8.61 13.47
C GLY A 114 6.81 7.71 12.24
N GLY A 115 8.07 7.40 11.93
CA GLY A 115 8.43 6.50 10.83
C GLY A 115 8.30 5.03 11.21
N PHE A 116 8.14 4.16 10.22
CA PHE A 116 8.10 2.71 10.39
C PHE A 116 9.13 2.02 9.49
N PHE A 117 10.01 1.22 10.09
CA PHE A 117 10.96 0.36 9.39
C PHE A 117 10.83 -1.10 9.85
N GLY A 118 10.36 -2.01 8.99
CA GLY A 118 10.30 -3.44 9.30
C GLY A 118 9.00 -4.15 8.89
N LEU A 119 8.40 -4.92 9.81
CA LEU A 119 7.22 -5.75 9.57
C LEU A 119 6.06 -5.40 10.51
N GLN A 120 4.91 -5.02 9.96
CA GLN A 120 3.71 -4.65 10.72
C GLN A 120 2.56 -5.63 10.46
N LEU A 121 2.02 -6.25 11.51
CA LEU A 121 1.00 -7.30 11.42
C LEU A 121 -0.20 -6.96 12.34
N SER A 122 -1.38 -6.72 11.79
CA SER A 122 -2.62 -6.56 12.59
C SER A 122 -3.88 -6.63 11.74
N ALA A 123 -5.08 -6.44 12.31
CA ALA A 123 -6.24 -6.12 11.49
C ALA A 123 -6.08 -4.72 10.85
N VAL A 124 -5.64 -3.71 11.62
CA VAL A 124 -5.47 -2.34 11.16
C VAL A 124 -4.07 -1.81 11.48
N ASN A 125 -3.25 -1.61 10.45
CA ASN A 125 -1.94 -0.97 10.58
C ASN A 125 -2.04 0.50 10.14
N ILE A 126 -1.54 1.41 10.97
CA ILE A 126 -1.49 2.86 10.68
C ILE A 126 -0.06 3.36 10.91
N VAL A 127 0.50 4.05 9.93
CA VAL A 127 1.74 4.83 10.06
C VAL A 127 1.47 6.24 9.57
N TYR A 128 1.83 7.26 10.35
CA TYR A 128 1.61 8.65 9.95
C TYR A 128 2.79 9.16 9.12
N GLY A 129 4.02 8.86 9.53
CA GLY A 129 5.24 9.23 8.80
C GLY A 129 5.62 8.27 7.66
N ASP A 130 6.92 8.25 7.33
CA ASP A 130 7.46 7.39 6.29
C ASP A 130 7.40 5.91 6.69
N MET A 131 7.00 5.05 5.76
CA MET A 131 6.96 3.60 5.95
C MET A 131 7.94 2.95 4.98
N SER A 132 8.85 2.13 5.50
CA SER A 132 9.76 1.29 4.73
C SER A 132 9.67 -0.15 5.22
N GLY A 133 9.06 -1.04 4.44
CA GLY A 133 8.92 -2.45 4.84
C GLY A 133 7.64 -3.12 4.37
N ILE A 134 7.08 -3.98 5.21
CA ILE A 134 5.91 -4.81 4.89
C ILE A 134 4.80 -4.56 5.90
N GLN A 135 3.61 -4.22 5.42
CA GLN A 135 2.37 -4.16 6.20
C GLN A 135 1.42 -5.28 5.75
N LEU A 136 1.13 -6.23 6.64
CA LEU A 136 0.09 -7.24 6.43
C LEU A 136 -1.08 -6.93 7.37
N SER A 137 -2.22 -6.61 6.78
CA SER A 137 -3.39 -6.10 7.48
C SER A 137 -4.63 -6.96 7.20
N GLY A 138 -5.31 -7.44 8.24
CA GLY A 138 -6.55 -8.20 8.14
C GLY A 138 -7.78 -7.37 7.73
N MET A 139 -7.72 -6.05 7.85
CA MET A 139 -8.72 -5.11 7.36
C MET A 139 -8.06 -4.08 6.45
N GLY A 140 -7.07 -3.33 6.94
CA GLY A 140 -6.35 -2.42 6.05
C GLY A 140 -5.08 -1.80 6.58
N ALA A 141 -4.24 -1.38 5.64
CA ALA A 141 -2.99 -0.65 5.86
C ALA A 141 -3.19 0.82 5.49
N ARG A 142 -2.71 1.75 6.33
CA ARG A 142 -2.90 3.19 6.10
C ARG A 142 -1.61 3.96 6.39
N ASN A 143 -1.09 4.65 5.37
CA ASN A 143 -0.03 5.64 5.50
C ASN A 143 -0.58 7.03 5.15
N ARG A 144 -0.48 7.99 6.07
CA ARG A 144 -1.24 9.25 6.00
C ARG A 144 -0.49 10.49 5.51
N GLU A 145 0.76 10.69 5.91
CA GLU A 145 1.51 11.93 5.61
C GLU A 145 2.89 11.66 5.00
N GLY A 146 3.38 10.42 5.10
CA GLY A 146 4.69 10.02 4.59
C GLY A 146 4.68 9.14 3.34
N HIS A 147 5.89 8.82 2.88
CA HIS A 147 6.13 7.96 1.73
C HIS A 147 6.13 6.51 2.15
N THR A 148 5.41 5.68 1.39
CA THR A 148 5.46 4.22 1.51
C THR A 148 6.50 3.67 0.56
N ARG A 149 7.48 2.91 1.06
CA ARG A 149 8.46 2.17 0.29
C ARG A 149 8.41 0.70 0.68
N GLY A 150 7.65 -0.09 -0.06
CA GLY A 150 7.54 -1.52 0.23
C GLY A 150 6.23 -2.17 -0.17
N ILE A 151 5.75 -3.08 0.66
CA ILE A 151 4.60 -3.95 0.36
C ILE A 151 3.48 -3.68 1.37
N GLN A 152 2.29 -3.40 0.87
CA GLN A 152 1.06 -3.34 1.66
C GLN A 152 0.10 -4.43 1.17
N VAL A 153 -0.28 -5.33 2.06
CA VAL A 153 -1.32 -6.33 1.81
C VAL A 153 -2.45 -6.09 2.81
N GLY A 154 -3.57 -5.55 2.35
CA GLY A 154 -4.75 -5.30 3.16
C GLY A 154 -5.90 -6.19 2.74
N ALA A 155 -6.47 -6.99 3.65
CA ALA A 155 -7.55 -7.90 3.24
C ALA A 155 -8.76 -7.15 2.68
N ILE A 156 -9.00 -5.88 3.06
CA ILE A 156 -10.06 -5.03 2.50
C ILE A 156 -9.43 -3.86 1.75
N THR A 157 -8.61 -3.04 2.41
CA THR A 157 -8.04 -1.82 1.79
C THR A 157 -6.57 -1.57 2.09
N SER A 158 -5.91 -0.90 1.15
CA SER A 158 -4.59 -0.27 1.35
C SER A 158 -4.68 1.20 0.95
N ILE A 159 -4.22 2.09 1.82
CA ILE A 159 -4.26 3.54 1.62
C ILE A 159 -2.86 4.11 1.85
N ALA A 160 -2.39 4.92 0.90
CA ALA A 160 -1.15 5.68 1.02
C ALA A 160 -1.32 7.07 0.39
N GLU A 161 -0.57 8.07 0.81
CA GLU A 161 -0.45 9.30 0.02
C GLU A 161 0.50 9.06 -1.15
N ASP A 162 1.79 8.89 -0.84
CA ASP A 162 2.81 8.56 -1.81
C ASP A 162 3.29 7.12 -1.61
N SER A 163 3.35 6.33 -2.68
CA SER A 163 3.78 4.92 -2.59
C SER A 163 4.74 4.52 -3.70
N THR A 164 5.83 3.85 -3.33
CA THR A 164 6.70 3.12 -4.24
C THR A 164 6.74 1.65 -3.82
N GLY A 165 6.12 0.77 -4.61
CA GLY A 165 6.11 -0.66 -4.32
C GLY A 165 4.84 -1.39 -4.75
N LEU A 166 4.34 -2.27 -3.88
CA LEU A 166 3.23 -3.19 -4.17
C LEU A 166 2.08 -2.96 -3.18
N GLN A 167 0.86 -2.77 -3.70
CA GLN A 167 -0.36 -2.78 -2.90
C GLN A 167 -1.29 -3.91 -3.37
N VAL A 168 -1.71 -4.77 -2.45
CA VAL A 168 -2.64 -5.87 -2.73
C VAL A 168 -3.80 -5.82 -1.76
N SER A 169 -5.02 -5.70 -2.27
CA SER A 169 -6.22 -5.73 -1.43
C SER A 169 -7.40 -6.45 -2.07
N SER A 170 -8.45 -6.80 -1.31
CA SER A 170 -9.66 -7.35 -1.93
C SER A 170 -10.56 -6.27 -2.53
N SER A 171 -10.74 -5.13 -1.85
CA SER A 171 -11.78 -4.18 -2.18
C SER A 171 -11.24 -2.90 -2.80
N GLY A 172 -10.22 -2.27 -2.19
CA GLY A 172 -9.75 -0.97 -2.65
C GLY A 172 -8.28 -0.70 -2.36
N ASN A 173 -7.53 -0.24 -3.37
CA ASN A 173 -6.27 0.47 -3.14
C ASN A 173 -6.46 1.95 -3.47
N VAL A 174 -6.07 2.84 -2.56
CA VAL A 174 -6.18 4.30 -2.74
C VAL A 174 -4.81 4.93 -2.53
N MET A 175 -4.36 5.71 -3.50
CA MET A 175 -3.05 6.34 -3.48
C MET A 175 -3.11 7.72 -4.14
N LYS A 176 -2.47 8.77 -3.61
CA LYS A 176 -2.40 10.01 -4.40
C LYS A 176 -1.44 9.84 -5.57
N ARG A 177 -0.17 9.56 -5.28
CA ARG A 177 0.86 9.41 -6.30
C ARG A 177 1.69 8.16 -6.05
N GLY A 178 2.10 7.48 -7.10
CA GLY A 178 3.04 6.40 -6.86
C GLY A 178 3.64 5.71 -8.05
N ARG A 179 4.56 4.81 -7.71
CA ARG A 179 5.33 4.01 -8.63
C ARG A 179 5.26 2.54 -8.23
N GLY A 180 4.74 1.68 -9.10
CA GLY A 180 4.74 0.24 -8.85
C GLY A 180 3.46 -0.45 -9.27
N LEU A 181 3.05 -1.45 -8.49
CA LEU A 181 1.96 -2.35 -8.85
C LEU A 181 0.84 -2.27 -7.81
N GLN A 182 -0.39 -2.07 -8.28
CA GLN A 182 -1.60 -2.22 -7.47
C GLN A 182 -2.42 -3.39 -8.01
N VAL A 183 -2.76 -4.35 -7.14
CA VAL A 183 -3.61 -5.50 -7.47
C VAL A 183 -4.80 -5.51 -6.52
N VAL A 184 -6.02 -5.55 -7.07
CA VAL A 184 -7.23 -5.48 -6.25
C VAL A 184 -8.39 -6.26 -6.86
N GLY A 185 -9.27 -6.83 -6.02
CA GLY A 185 -10.51 -7.45 -6.49
C GLY A 185 -11.59 -6.42 -6.88
N GLY A 186 -11.68 -5.30 -6.16
CA GLY A 186 -12.59 -4.20 -6.44
C GLY A 186 -11.95 -3.12 -7.32
N PHE A 187 -11.51 -2.01 -6.71
CA PHE A 187 -11.07 -0.81 -7.43
C PHE A 187 -9.69 -0.29 -7.01
N ASN A 188 -8.93 0.26 -7.97
CA ASN A 188 -7.78 1.12 -7.69
C ASN A 188 -8.18 2.57 -7.97
N ALA A 189 -7.83 3.49 -7.09
CA ALA A 189 -8.03 4.93 -7.27
C ALA A 189 -6.71 5.68 -7.00
N ALA A 190 -6.31 6.55 -7.94
CA ALA A 190 -5.16 7.42 -7.75
C ALA A 190 -5.27 8.79 -8.44
N GLU A 191 -4.36 9.71 -8.10
CA GLU A 191 -4.19 10.97 -8.85
C GLU A 191 -3.13 10.80 -9.95
N SER A 192 -2.06 10.05 -9.68
CA SER A 192 -1.05 9.68 -10.70
C SER A 192 -0.38 8.34 -10.39
N ILE A 193 0.00 7.63 -11.44
CA ILE A 193 0.75 6.37 -11.28
C ILE A 193 1.75 6.15 -12.42
N THR A 194 2.96 5.72 -12.04
CA THR A 194 3.92 5.09 -12.95
C THR A 194 4.03 3.59 -12.64
N GLY A 195 3.47 2.73 -13.48
CA GLY A 195 3.50 1.29 -13.27
C GLY A 195 2.25 0.57 -13.75
N ALA A 196 1.66 -0.28 -12.90
CA ALA A 196 0.51 -1.09 -13.30
C ALA A 196 -0.61 -1.09 -12.24
N GLN A 197 -1.85 -0.95 -12.69
CA GLN A 197 -3.06 -1.15 -11.88
C GLN A 197 -3.85 -2.32 -12.45
N ILE A 198 -4.08 -3.35 -11.64
CA ILE A 198 -4.89 -4.52 -11.98
C ILE A 198 -6.07 -4.58 -11.00
N ALA A 199 -7.28 -4.49 -11.53
CA ALA A 199 -8.50 -4.47 -10.74
C ALA A 199 -9.51 -5.49 -11.25
N GLY A 200 -10.24 -6.14 -10.35
CA GLY A 200 -11.38 -6.98 -10.75
C GLY A 200 -12.54 -6.15 -11.31
N LEU A 201 -12.70 -4.90 -10.89
CA LEU A 201 -13.76 -4.01 -11.40
C LEU A 201 -13.21 -2.78 -12.10
N LEU A 202 -12.58 -1.85 -11.38
CA LEU A 202 -12.30 -0.50 -11.89
C LEU A 202 -10.87 -0.03 -11.58
N ASN A 203 -10.22 0.63 -12.53
CA ASN A 203 -9.07 1.49 -12.25
C ASN A 203 -9.45 2.94 -12.58
N VAL A 204 -9.13 3.87 -11.68
CA VAL A 204 -9.41 5.30 -11.85
C VAL A 204 -8.16 6.09 -11.51
N VAL A 205 -7.69 6.90 -12.46
CA VAL A 205 -6.66 7.92 -12.25
C VAL A 205 -7.19 9.28 -12.67
N ASP A 206 -7.38 10.19 -11.71
CA ASP A 206 -8.03 11.50 -11.89
C ASP A 206 -7.19 12.60 -11.23
N GLY A 207 -6.76 13.59 -12.02
CA GLY A 207 -5.91 14.70 -11.61
C GLY A 207 -4.47 14.68 -12.16
N GLY A 208 -4.05 13.61 -12.84
CA GLY A 208 -2.68 13.47 -13.34
C GLY A 208 -2.45 12.32 -14.33
N GLU A 209 -1.18 11.98 -14.53
CA GLU A 209 -0.76 11.03 -15.56
C GLU A 209 -0.75 9.57 -15.08
N THR A 210 -1.18 8.68 -15.97
CA THR A 210 -0.99 7.23 -15.91
C THR A 210 0.10 6.84 -16.90
N MET A 211 1.30 6.56 -16.40
CA MET A 211 2.42 6.03 -17.17
C MET A 211 2.53 4.51 -16.96
N GLY A 212 1.93 3.71 -17.83
CA GLY A 212 2.01 2.26 -17.78
C GLY A 212 0.72 1.53 -18.14
N ILE A 213 0.32 0.53 -17.35
CA ILE A 213 -0.77 -0.40 -17.71
C ILE A 213 -1.93 -0.29 -16.72
N GLN A 214 -3.16 -0.16 -17.21
CA GLN A 214 -4.36 -0.43 -16.42
C GLN A 214 -5.12 -1.64 -17.00
N GLY A 215 -5.36 -2.64 -16.16
CA GLY A 215 -6.15 -3.83 -16.47
C GLY A 215 -7.34 -3.92 -15.53
N ALA A 216 -8.57 -3.94 -16.06
CA ALA A 216 -9.78 -3.97 -15.23
C ALA A 216 -10.82 -4.96 -15.76
N GLY A 217 -11.56 -5.63 -14.86
CA GLY A 217 -12.66 -6.48 -15.29
C GLY A 217 -13.83 -5.71 -15.91
N VAL A 218 -14.06 -4.45 -15.52
CA VAL A 218 -15.17 -3.63 -16.05
C VAL A 218 -14.64 -2.45 -16.85
N ALA A 219 -13.93 -1.52 -16.21
CA ALA A 219 -13.50 -0.29 -16.87
C ALA A 219 -12.20 0.32 -16.31
N ASN A 220 -11.48 1.03 -17.17
CA ASN A 220 -10.38 1.90 -16.80
C ASN A 220 -10.72 3.37 -17.12
N TYR A 221 -10.30 4.27 -16.23
CA TYR A 221 -10.31 5.72 -16.43
C TYR A 221 -8.92 6.28 -16.13
N ALA A 222 -8.46 7.19 -17.00
CA ALA A 222 -7.27 8.02 -16.79
C ALA A 222 -7.51 9.41 -17.39
N ASP A 223 -7.05 10.48 -16.75
CA ASP A 223 -7.01 11.79 -17.42
C ASP A 223 -6.02 11.80 -18.58
N ASP A 224 -4.79 11.37 -18.31
CA ASP A 224 -3.73 11.22 -19.30
C ASP A 224 -3.15 9.81 -19.24
N LEU A 225 -3.16 9.10 -20.37
CA LEU A 225 -2.58 7.77 -20.48
C LEU A 225 -1.35 7.79 -21.40
N ILE A 226 -0.22 7.31 -20.89
CA ILE A 226 0.94 6.89 -21.67
C ILE A 226 1.18 5.41 -21.39
N GLY A 227 0.71 4.54 -22.28
CA GLY A 227 0.83 3.09 -22.13
C GLY A 227 -0.39 2.32 -22.62
N ALA A 228 -0.95 1.44 -21.80
CA ALA A 228 -2.04 0.55 -22.21
C ALA A 228 -3.20 0.51 -21.21
N GLN A 229 -4.43 0.52 -21.72
CA GLN A 229 -5.65 0.21 -20.96
C GLN A 229 -6.36 -1.00 -21.58
N VAL A 230 -6.69 -1.98 -20.74
CA VAL A 230 -7.40 -3.20 -21.12
C VAL A 230 -8.56 -3.40 -20.14
N ALA A 231 -9.79 -3.41 -20.65
CA ALA A 231 -10.96 -3.67 -19.83
C ALA A 231 -12.03 -4.46 -20.58
N SER A 232 -12.91 -5.16 -19.89
CA SER A 232 -13.98 -5.88 -20.60
C SER A 232 -14.95 -4.91 -21.26
N LEU A 233 -15.42 -3.86 -20.58
CA LEU A 233 -16.45 -2.99 -21.13
C LEU A 233 -15.88 -1.69 -21.70
N ALA A 234 -15.08 -0.97 -20.93
CA ALA A 234 -14.78 0.42 -21.23
C ALA A 234 -13.35 0.84 -20.88
N ASN A 235 -12.69 1.54 -21.79
CA ASN A 235 -11.53 2.37 -21.45
C ASN A 235 -11.83 3.82 -21.79
N ILE A 236 -11.53 4.71 -20.85
CA ILE A 236 -11.75 6.15 -20.98
C ILE A 236 -10.43 6.86 -20.68
N ALA A 237 -10.05 7.76 -21.58
CA ALA A 237 -8.90 8.64 -21.41
C ALA A 237 -9.27 10.09 -21.76
N GLY A 238 -8.63 11.08 -21.17
CA GLY A 238 -8.58 12.43 -21.74
C GLY A 238 -7.66 12.42 -22.96
N ASN A 239 -6.35 12.33 -22.74
CA ASN A 239 -5.38 12.08 -23.80
C ASN A 239 -4.85 10.65 -23.71
N MET A 240 -4.74 9.97 -24.84
CA MET A 240 -4.19 8.62 -24.93
C MET A 240 -2.99 8.58 -25.86
N THR A 241 -1.85 8.13 -25.34
CA THR A 241 -0.68 7.72 -26.12
C THR A 241 -0.39 6.25 -25.85
N GLY A 242 -0.60 5.39 -26.84
CA GLY A 242 -0.37 3.95 -26.72
C GLY A 242 -1.54 3.08 -27.19
N PHE A 243 -2.14 2.30 -26.29
CA PHE A 243 -3.09 1.23 -26.65
C PHE A 243 -4.32 1.18 -25.75
N GLN A 244 -5.51 1.03 -26.33
CA GLN A 244 -6.75 0.72 -25.60
C GLN A 244 -7.44 -0.50 -26.20
N PHE A 245 -7.87 -1.44 -25.36
CA PHE A 245 -8.68 -2.59 -25.76
C PHE A 245 -9.89 -2.79 -24.85
N SER A 246 -11.08 -2.86 -25.45
CA SER A 246 -12.31 -3.27 -24.76
C SER A 246 -13.26 -4.06 -25.64
N SER A 247 -14.27 -4.73 -25.07
CA SER A 247 -15.29 -5.40 -25.87
C SER A 247 -16.39 -4.45 -26.34
N ILE A 248 -16.69 -3.38 -25.59
CA ILE A 248 -17.79 -2.47 -25.93
C ILE A 248 -17.25 -1.15 -26.47
N PHE A 249 -16.62 -0.31 -25.64
CA PHE A 249 -16.16 0.99 -26.12
C PHE A 249 -14.81 1.46 -25.59
N ASN A 250 -14.09 2.21 -26.43
CA ASN A 250 -12.96 3.04 -26.02
C ASN A 250 -13.28 4.50 -26.34
N VAL A 251 -13.00 5.39 -25.38
CA VAL A 251 -13.23 6.82 -25.52
C VAL A 251 -11.96 7.56 -25.15
N ALA A 252 -11.54 8.48 -26.02
CA ALA A 252 -10.48 9.44 -25.74
C ALA A 252 -10.85 10.80 -26.33
N LYS A 253 -10.27 11.92 -25.86
CA LYS A 253 -10.33 13.19 -26.59
C LYS A 253 -9.29 13.15 -27.72
N ASP A 254 -8.04 12.92 -27.36
CA ASP A 254 -6.91 12.85 -28.29
C ASP A 254 -6.27 11.47 -28.25
N VAL A 255 -6.09 10.85 -29.42
CA VAL A 255 -5.48 9.53 -29.56
C VAL A 255 -4.17 9.63 -30.33
N LYS A 256 -3.09 9.07 -29.77
CA LYS A 256 -1.80 8.82 -30.42
C LYS A 256 -1.45 7.34 -30.25
N GLY A 257 -1.97 6.49 -31.12
CA GLY A 257 -1.80 5.05 -31.00
C GLY A 257 -2.98 4.24 -31.52
N VAL A 258 -3.34 3.17 -30.81
CA VAL A 258 -4.33 2.20 -31.28
C VAL A 258 -5.48 2.05 -30.29
N GLN A 259 -6.71 2.14 -30.79
CA GLN A 259 -7.93 1.76 -30.06
C GLN A 259 -8.56 0.54 -30.72
N ILE A 260 -8.86 -0.50 -29.96
CA ILE A 260 -9.56 -1.70 -30.42
C ILE A 260 -10.79 -1.92 -29.56
N SER A 261 -11.98 -1.88 -30.15
CA SER A 261 -13.22 -2.21 -29.48
C SER A 261 -14.06 -3.17 -30.30
N GLY A 262 -14.89 -3.97 -29.62
CA GLY A 262 -15.88 -4.80 -30.31
C GLY A 262 -16.99 -3.94 -30.94
N LEU A 263 -17.47 -2.90 -30.25
CA LEU A 263 -18.54 -2.04 -30.79
C LEU A 263 -18.06 -0.67 -31.25
N LEU A 264 -17.41 0.11 -30.38
CA LEU A 264 -17.34 1.55 -30.56
C LEU A 264 -16.02 2.20 -30.11
N ASN A 265 -15.30 2.85 -31.03
CA ASN A 265 -14.21 3.77 -30.67
C ASN A 265 -14.65 5.22 -30.91
N ILE A 266 -14.36 6.11 -29.96
CA ILE A 266 -14.64 7.55 -30.05
C ILE A 266 -13.36 8.34 -29.74
N ALA A 267 -13.04 9.27 -30.64
CA ALA A 267 -12.01 10.29 -30.46
C ALA A 267 -12.47 11.65 -31.04
N ASN A 268 -11.94 12.76 -30.53
CA ASN A 268 -12.00 14.04 -31.24
C ASN A 268 -10.92 14.08 -32.32
N ASP A 269 -9.69 13.72 -31.94
CA ASP A 269 -8.53 13.67 -32.82
C ASP A 269 -7.81 12.33 -32.69
N THR A 270 -7.30 11.81 -33.81
CA THR A 270 -6.54 10.54 -33.81
C THR A 270 -5.32 10.67 -34.70
N LYS A 271 -4.19 10.19 -34.19
CA LYS A 271 -2.93 9.91 -34.90
C LYS A 271 -2.60 8.45 -34.67
N GLY A 272 -3.08 7.59 -35.57
CA GLY A 272 -3.01 6.16 -35.41
C GLY A 272 -4.26 5.44 -35.90
N LEU A 273 -4.62 4.33 -35.25
CA LEU A 273 -5.59 3.35 -35.74
C LEU A 273 -6.73 3.13 -34.75
N GLN A 274 -7.96 3.16 -35.23
CA GLN A 274 -9.11 2.65 -34.48
C GLN A 274 -9.63 1.40 -35.19
N LEU A 275 -9.93 0.34 -34.44
CA LEU A 275 -10.53 -0.91 -34.93
C LEU A 275 -11.81 -1.22 -34.14
N GLY A 276 -12.94 -1.29 -34.82
CA GLY A 276 -14.24 -1.59 -34.19
C GLY A 276 -15.38 -1.56 -35.20
N LEU A 277 -16.57 -2.00 -34.79
CA LEU A 277 -17.76 -1.95 -35.66
C LEU A 277 -18.09 -0.50 -36.06
N LEU A 278 -17.98 0.42 -35.10
CA LEU A 278 -18.20 1.85 -35.29
C LEU A 278 -16.97 2.62 -34.78
N ASN A 279 -16.46 3.54 -35.60
CA ASN A 279 -15.33 4.38 -35.27
C ASN A 279 -15.71 5.84 -35.54
N PHE A 280 -15.59 6.70 -34.53
CA PHE A 280 -15.85 8.13 -34.63
C PHE A 280 -14.59 8.92 -34.32
N ASN A 281 -14.20 9.81 -35.23
CA ASN A 281 -13.07 10.70 -35.10
C ASN A 281 -13.49 12.09 -35.60
N LYS A 282 -13.86 13.01 -34.70
CA LYS A 282 -14.56 14.25 -35.09
C LYS A 282 -13.76 15.14 -36.05
N ASN A 283 -12.44 15.23 -35.85
CA ASN A 283 -11.53 16.09 -36.60
C ASN A 283 -10.63 15.31 -37.57
N GLY A 284 -10.82 13.99 -37.68
CA GLY A 284 -10.05 13.15 -38.59
C GLY A 284 -10.30 13.48 -40.06
N PHE A 285 -9.37 13.05 -40.92
CA PHE A 285 -9.50 13.12 -42.39
C PHE A 285 -10.85 12.55 -42.89
N LEU A 286 -11.43 11.61 -42.13
CA LEU A 286 -12.75 11.03 -42.34
C LEU A 286 -13.60 11.18 -41.06
N PRO A 287 -14.37 12.27 -40.91
CA PRO A 287 -15.08 12.58 -39.66
C PRO A 287 -16.17 11.55 -39.28
N PHE A 288 -16.64 10.81 -40.29
CA PHE A 288 -17.50 9.66 -40.15
C PHE A 288 -17.07 8.63 -41.19
N PHE A 289 -16.49 7.50 -40.76
CA PHE A 289 -16.23 6.38 -41.66
C PHE A 289 -17.09 5.18 -41.26
N PRO A 290 -18.33 5.10 -41.78
CA PRO A 290 -19.19 3.94 -41.56
C PRO A 290 -18.80 2.83 -42.53
N ARG A 291 -17.59 2.28 -42.43
CA ARG A 291 -17.23 1.05 -43.13
C ARG A 291 -16.36 0.19 -42.25
N LEU A 292 -17.02 -0.82 -41.69
CA LEU A 292 -16.50 -2.03 -41.08
C LEU A 292 -14.98 -2.05 -40.88
N LEU A 293 -14.57 -2.05 -39.61
CA LEU A 293 -13.32 -2.59 -39.08
C LEU A 293 -12.18 -1.61 -38.80
N PHE A 294 -11.96 -0.51 -39.53
CA PHE A 294 -10.83 0.39 -39.23
C PHE A 294 -10.98 1.88 -39.60
N ASN A 295 -10.31 2.77 -38.84
CA ASN A 295 -10.16 4.21 -39.10
C ASN A 295 -8.68 4.63 -38.88
N ILE A 296 -8.12 5.41 -39.80
CA ILE A 296 -6.73 5.92 -39.73
C ILE A 296 -6.78 7.44 -39.57
N GLY A 297 -6.17 7.93 -38.50
CA GLY A 297 -5.92 9.35 -38.31
C GLY A 297 -4.44 9.69 -38.56
N LEU A 298 -4.18 10.80 -39.27
CA LEU A 298 -2.85 11.28 -39.66
C LEU A 298 -2.35 12.39 -38.71
#